data_AF-A0A7S0QP20-F1
#
_entry.id   AF-A0A7S0QP20-F1
#
_cell.length_a   1.000
_cell.length_b   1.000
_cell.length_c   1.000
_cell.angle_alpha   90.00
_cell.angle_beta   90.00
_cell.angle_gamma   90.00
#
_symmetry.space_group_name_H-M   'P 1'
#
loop_
_entity.id
_entity.type
_entity.pdbx_description
1 polymer ?
#
loop_
_entity_poly.entity_id
_entity_poly.type
_entity_poly.pdbx_seq_one_letter_code
_entity_poly.pdbx_strand_id
1 'polypeptide(L)'
;VEKNLSEWSAQKKVLEEKVAAISAELTDARVDERHAKSEEEKRKVLDYLTQTFPGVRGRVTDLCKVKQRTHELAVTVILEGSMDSIVVESEDVARRCIDYLRAGRHKPLNFLPLDTIKASAPEERLRMIPGAKLALDLIDFDKRDEKVMWFVTGDAIVVNNLGDAKRLAFGASPPRCKIVTLDASVI
;
A
#
# COMPACT_ATOMS: atom_id res chain seq x y z
N VAL A 1 -4.98 60.04 7.95
CA VAL A 1 -4.08 59.28 7.04
C VAL A 1 -3.61 57.98 7.69
N GLU A 2 -3.07 58.01 8.91
CA GLU A 2 -2.60 56.80 9.63
C GLU A 2 -3.67 55.72 9.87
N LYS A 3 -4.91 56.13 10.18
CA LYS A 3 -6.02 55.19 10.43
C LYS A 3 -6.39 54.36 9.19
N ASN A 4 -6.36 54.98 8.01
CA ASN A 4 -6.56 54.26 6.75
C ASN A 4 -5.38 53.32 6.46
N LEU A 5 -4.14 53.75 6.75
CA LEU A 5 -2.95 52.93 6.50
C LEU A 5 -2.95 51.62 7.30
N SER A 6 -3.43 51.64 8.55
CA SER A 6 -3.57 50.42 9.35
C SER A 6 -4.69 49.51 8.83
N GLU A 7 -5.82 50.08 8.39
CA GLU A 7 -6.93 49.34 7.78
C GLU A 7 -6.51 48.68 6.45
N TRP A 8 -5.79 49.40 5.57
CA TRP A 8 -5.25 48.85 4.32
C TRP A 8 -4.22 47.74 4.57
N SER A 9 -3.37 47.90 5.59
CA SER A 9 -2.39 46.88 5.99
C SER A 9 -3.08 45.61 6.49
N ALA A 10 -4.11 45.76 7.34
CA ALA A 10 -4.90 44.64 7.84
C ALA A 10 -5.66 43.93 6.70
N GLN A 11 -6.27 44.69 5.79
CA GLN A 11 -6.93 44.13 4.60
C GLN A 11 -5.95 43.39 3.70
N LYS A 12 -4.79 43.98 3.40
CA LYS A 12 -3.75 43.34 2.59
C LYS A 12 -3.33 42.01 3.21
N LYS A 13 -3.07 41.97 4.52
CA LYS A 13 -2.71 40.75 5.24
C LYS A 13 -3.79 39.65 5.13
N VAL A 14 -5.06 40.02 5.31
CA VAL A 14 -6.17 39.07 5.15
C VAL A 14 -6.28 38.55 3.72
N LEU A 15 -6.03 39.38 2.70
CA LEU A 15 -5.99 38.91 1.31
C LEU A 15 -4.81 37.98 1.06
N GLU A 16 -3.62 38.27 1.61
CA GLU A 16 -2.44 37.41 1.50
C GLU A 16 -2.68 36.04 2.13
N GLU A 17 -3.30 35.98 3.31
CA GLU A 17 -3.70 34.72 3.97
C GLU A 17 -4.72 33.93 3.13
N LYS A 18 -5.70 34.61 2.52
CA LYS A 18 -6.67 33.97 1.61
C LYS A 18 -6.00 33.42 0.34
N VAL A 19 -5.07 34.17 -0.26
CA VAL A 19 -4.30 33.71 -1.43
C VAL A 19 -3.44 32.50 -1.07
N ALA A 20 -2.83 32.50 0.11
CA ALA A 20 -2.05 31.35 0.60
C ALA A 20 -2.94 30.12 0.79
N ALA A 21 -4.11 30.26 1.41
CA ALA A 21 -5.06 29.16 1.61
C ALA A 21 -5.55 28.57 0.28
N ILE A 22 -5.98 29.43 -0.66
CA ILE A 22 -6.47 29.00 -1.99
C ILE A 22 -5.34 28.32 -2.80
N SER A 23 -4.10 28.81 -2.70
CA SER A 23 -2.98 28.21 -3.43
C SER A 23 -2.57 26.84 -2.87
N ALA A 24 -2.66 26.65 -1.55
CA ALA A 24 -2.49 25.34 -0.91
C ALA A 24 -3.59 24.36 -1.39
N GLU A 25 -4.85 24.76 -1.30
CA GLU A 25 -5.99 23.93 -1.73
C GLU A 25 -5.91 23.56 -3.23
N LEU A 26 -5.52 24.51 -4.09
CA LEU A 26 -5.30 24.25 -5.52
C LEU A 26 -4.14 23.26 -5.76
N THR A 27 -3.10 23.31 -4.94
CA THR A 27 -1.97 22.39 -5.05
C THR A 27 -2.38 20.98 -4.66
N ASP A 28 -3.12 20.83 -3.56
CA ASP A 28 -3.65 19.54 -3.10
C ASP A 28 -4.60 18.93 -4.14
N ALA A 29 -5.54 19.72 -4.66
CA ALA A 29 -6.46 19.27 -5.70
C ALA A 29 -5.74 18.82 -6.99
N ARG A 30 -4.65 19.49 -7.37
CA ARG A 30 -3.82 19.09 -8.52
C ARG A 30 -3.05 17.80 -8.28
N VAL A 31 -2.61 17.56 -7.05
CA VAL A 31 -1.97 16.31 -6.66
C VAL A 31 -2.98 15.18 -6.79
N ASP A 32 -4.17 15.34 -6.23
CA ASP A 32 -5.26 14.36 -6.31
C ASP A 32 -5.67 14.04 -7.76
N GLU A 33 -5.82 15.06 -8.61
CA GLU A 33 -6.14 14.88 -10.03
C GLU A 33 -5.07 14.06 -10.76
N ARG A 34 -3.78 14.34 -10.48
CA ARG A 34 -2.66 13.59 -11.06
C ARG A 34 -2.64 12.15 -10.57
N HIS A 35 -2.93 11.91 -9.30
CA HIS A 35 -3.05 10.56 -8.75
C HIS A 35 -4.21 9.80 -9.41
N ALA A 36 -5.40 10.40 -9.48
CA ALA A 36 -6.57 9.81 -10.12
C ALA A 36 -6.30 9.45 -11.59
N LYS A 37 -5.67 10.36 -12.34
CA LYS A 37 -5.30 10.11 -13.73
C LYS A 37 -4.28 8.97 -13.87
N SER A 38 -3.27 8.94 -13.01
CA SER A 38 -2.27 7.87 -13.05
C SER A 38 -2.86 6.51 -12.67
N GLU A 39 -3.79 6.46 -11.72
CA GLU A 39 -4.49 5.23 -11.36
C GLU A 39 -5.43 4.76 -12.47
N GLU A 40 -6.12 5.67 -13.15
CA GLU A 40 -6.95 5.35 -14.30
C GLU A 40 -6.14 4.77 -15.46
N GLU A 41 -4.96 5.35 -15.75
CA GLU A 41 -4.04 4.84 -16.75
C GLU A 41 -3.53 3.43 -16.40
N LYS A 42 -3.13 3.21 -15.14
CA LYS A 42 -2.72 1.88 -14.66
C LYS A 42 -3.85 0.86 -14.77
N ARG A 43 -5.08 1.23 -14.38
CA ARG A 43 -6.26 0.36 -14.45
C ARG A 43 -6.51 -0.10 -15.89
N LYS A 44 -6.49 0.81 -16.86
CA LYS A 44 -6.65 0.47 -18.29
C LYS A 44 -5.59 -0.51 -18.78
N VAL A 45 -4.33 -0.32 -18.36
CA VAL A 45 -3.25 -1.24 -18.69
C VAL A 45 -3.48 -2.61 -18.06
N LEU A 46 -3.88 -2.66 -16.78
CA LEU A 46 -4.18 -3.91 -16.08
C LEU A 46 -5.35 -4.67 -16.73
N ASP A 47 -6.43 -3.97 -17.09
CA ASP A 47 -7.59 -4.56 -17.77
C ASP A 47 -7.17 -5.19 -19.10
N TYR A 48 -6.34 -4.47 -19.88
CA TYR A 48 -5.78 -4.99 -21.12
C TYR A 48 -4.90 -6.23 -20.88
N LEU A 49 -4.01 -6.17 -19.90
CA LEU A 49 -3.13 -7.30 -19.57
C LEU A 49 -3.94 -8.55 -19.19
N THR A 50 -4.97 -8.37 -18.37
CA THR A 50 -5.84 -9.46 -17.89
C THR A 50 -6.67 -10.08 -19.03
N GLN A 51 -7.12 -9.28 -19.98
CA GLN A 51 -7.88 -9.77 -21.14
C GLN A 51 -6.98 -10.44 -22.20
N THR A 52 -5.75 -9.95 -22.37
CA THR A 52 -4.86 -10.34 -23.47
C THR A 52 -3.95 -11.51 -23.09
N PHE A 53 -3.51 -11.59 -21.83
CA PHE A 53 -2.56 -12.59 -21.37
C PHE A 53 -3.25 -13.53 -20.37
N PRO A 54 -3.73 -14.71 -20.82
CA PRO A 54 -4.20 -15.74 -19.92
C PRO A 54 -3.14 -16.07 -18.87
N GLY A 55 -3.58 -16.20 -17.62
CA GLY A 55 -2.72 -16.42 -16.46
C GLY A 55 -2.35 -15.15 -15.69
N VAL A 56 -2.79 -13.97 -16.12
CA VAL A 56 -2.79 -12.76 -15.27
C VAL A 56 -3.98 -12.85 -14.30
N ARG A 57 -3.71 -12.78 -12.99
CA ARG A 57 -4.74 -12.90 -11.95
C ARG A 57 -5.27 -11.56 -11.46
N GLY A 58 -4.42 -10.54 -11.42
CA GLY A 58 -4.77 -9.19 -10.96
C GLY A 58 -3.74 -8.61 -9.99
N ARG A 59 -4.05 -7.47 -9.37
CA ARG A 59 -3.17 -6.86 -8.35
C ARG A 59 -3.31 -7.57 -7.01
N VAL A 60 -2.28 -7.47 -6.18
CA VAL A 60 -2.33 -7.93 -4.78
C VAL A 60 -3.51 -7.33 -4.02
N THR A 61 -3.79 -6.03 -4.21
CA THR A 61 -4.95 -5.34 -3.59
C THR A 61 -6.29 -5.92 -4.00
N ASP A 62 -6.40 -6.47 -5.21
CA ASP A 62 -7.66 -6.98 -5.75
C ASP A 62 -7.88 -8.46 -5.34
N LEU A 63 -6.80 -9.15 -4.98
CA LEU A 63 -6.77 -10.58 -4.65
C LEU A 63 -6.93 -10.86 -3.15
N CYS A 64 -6.94 -9.83 -2.30
CA CYS A 64 -7.16 -9.99 -0.87
C CYS A 64 -8.17 -8.98 -0.32
N LYS A 65 -8.80 -9.32 0.80
CA LYS A 65 -9.72 -8.44 1.53
C LYS A 65 -9.40 -8.44 3.01
N VAL A 66 -9.36 -7.27 3.63
CA VAL A 66 -9.16 -7.17 5.08
C VAL A 66 -10.42 -7.63 5.80
N LYS A 67 -10.28 -8.56 6.76
CA LYS A 67 -11.40 -9.15 7.49
C LYS A 67 -12.16 -8.14 8.36
N GLN A 68 -11.44 -7.17 8.92
CA GLN A 68 -11.97 -6.19 9.86
C GLN A 68 -11.43 -4.80 9.57
N ARG A 69 -12.34 -3.83 9.46
CA ARG A 69 -12.02 -2.42 9.15
C ARG A 69 -10.97 -1.80 10.06
N THR A 70 -10.94 -2.19 11.33
CA THR A 70 -9.96 -1.72 12.32
C THR A 70 -8.51 -2.03 11.94
N HIS A 71 -8.26 -3.02 11.08
CA HIS A 71 -6.93 -3.42 10.64
C HIS A 71 -6.56 -2.90 9.24
N GLU A 72 -7.48 -2.22 8.53
CA GLU A 72 -7.26 -1.77 7.15
C GLU A 72 -5.98 -0.94 7.02
N LEU A 73 -5.80 0.02 7.94
CA LEU A 73 -4.65 0.91 7.92
C LEU A 73 -3.33 0.16 8.16
N ALA A 74 -3.30 -0.74 9.15
CA ALA A 74 -2.12 -1.55 9.44
C ALA A 74 -1.77 -2.50 8.28
N VAL A 75 -2.77 -3.19 7.72
CA VAL A 75 -2.57 -4.10 6.57
C VAL A 75 -2.11 -3.32 5.34
N THR A 76 -2.65 -2.12 5.12
CA THR A 76 -2.20 -1.21 4.04
C THR A 76 -0.71 -0.94 4.15
N VAL A 77 -0.21 -0.56 5.33
CA VAL A 77 1.23 -0.32 5.54
C VAL A 77 2.09 -1.59 5.39
N ILE A 78 1.52 -2.77 5.68
CA ILE A 78 2.23 -4.03 5.46
C ILE A 78 2.37 -4.32 3.97
N LEU A 79 1.29 -4.16 3.20
CA LEU A 79 1.23 -4.48 1.78
C LEU A 79 1.80 -3.38 0.87
N GLU A 80 2.07 -2.17 1.37
CA GLU A 80 2.45 -0.97 0.61
C GLU A 80 3.45 -1.22 -0.52
N GLY A 81 4.53 -1.97 -0.25
CA GLY A 81 5.56 -2.26 -1.26
C GLY A 81 5.13 -3.19 -2.40
N SER A 82 4.02 -3.91 -2.23
CA SER A 82 3.51 -4.89 -3.19
C SER A 82 2.06 -4.66 -3.63
N MET A 83 1.39 -3.59 -3.18
CA MET A 83 -0.02 -3.31 -3.49
C MET A 83 -0.33 -3.34 -4.99
N ASP A 84 0.49 -2.67 -5.77
CA ASP A 84 0.33 -2.54 -7.23
C ASP A 84 1.01 -3.69 -7.99
N SER A 85 1.58 -4.67 -7.29
CA SER A 85 2.21 -5.81 -7.95
C SER A 85 1.15 -6.72 -8.55
N ILE A 86 1.39 -7.16 -9.79
CA ILE A 86 0.48 -8.01 -10.56
C ILE A 86 0.86 -9.47 -10.35
N VAL A 87 -0.08 -10.27 -9.88
CA VAL A 87 0.07 -11.71 -9.71
C VAL A 87 -0.19 -12.42 -11.03
N VAL A 88 0.72 -13.32 -11.41
CA VAL A 88 0.62 -14.12 -12.63
C VAL A 88 0.92 -15.59 -12.35
N GLU A 89 0.40 -16.48 -13.19
CA GLU A 89 0.58 -17.92 -13.01
C GLU A 89 2.01 -18.40 -13.22
N SER A 90 2.76 -17.77 -14.14
CA SER A 90 4.13 -18.18 -14.48
C SER A 90 5.07 -17.04 -14.86
N GLU A 91 6.37 -17.30 -14.77
CA GLU A 91 7.42 -16.37 -15.24
C GLU A 91 7.25 -16.04 -16.75
N ASP A 92 6.83 -17.01 -17.55
CA ASP A 92 6.61 -16.79 -18.99
C ASP A 92 5.45 -15.82 -19.27
N VAL A 93 4.39 -15.86 -18.46
CA VAL A 93 3.31 -14.85 -18.52
C VAL A 93 3.86 -13.49 -18.12
N ALA A 94 4.64 -13.41 -17.03
CA ALA A 94 5.26 -12.15 -16.58
C ALA A 94 6.11 -11.53 -17.69
N ARG A 95 6.96 -12.32 -18.35
CA ARG A 95 7.86 -11.86 -19.42
C ARG A 95 7.08 -11.28 -20.60
N ARG A 96 6.03 -11.96 -21.05
CA ARG A 96 5.17 -11.46 -22.13
C ARG A 96 4.49 -10.13 -21.77
N CYS A 97 3.99 -10.01 -20.53
CA CYS A 97 3.41 -8.75 -20.05
C CYS A 97 4.45 -7.62 -20.02
N ILE A 98 5.67 -7.89 -19.53
CA ILE A 98 6.76 -6.91 -19.49
C ILE A 98 7.15 -6.45 -20.90
N ASP A 99 7.24 -7.37 -21.86
CA ASP A 99 7.58 -7.04 -23.25
C ASP A 99 6.50 -6.15 -23.88
N TYR A 100 5.22 -6.42 -23.61
CA TYR A 100 4.13 -5.54 -24.01
C TYR A 100 4.26 -4.13 -23.39
N LEU A 101 4.51 -4.03 -22.09
CA LEU A 101 4.67 -2.74 -21.41
C LEU A 101 5.83 -1.93 -22.01
N ARG A 102 6.96 -2.59 -22.30
CA ARG A 102 8.13 -1.95 -22.93
C ARG A 102 7.82 -1.47 -24.35
N ALA A 103 7.17 -2.29 -25.17
CA ALA A 103 6.82 -1.94 -26.54
C ALA A 103 5.84 -0.75 -26.60
N GLY A 104 4.85 -0.73 -25.71
CA GLY A 104 3.87 0.36 -25.57
C GLY A 104 4.38 1.60 -24.82
N ARG A 105 5.63 1.58 -24.32
CA ARG A 105 6.20 2.63 -23.44
C ARG A 105 5.31 2.93 -22.23
N HIS A 106 4.62 1.91 -21.72
CA HIS A 106 3.85 2.00 -20.50
C HIS A 106 4.80 2.09 -19.29
N LYS A 107 4.29 2.60 -18.16
CA LYS A 107 5.04 2.61 -16.91
C LYS A 107 5.40 1.16 -16.51
N PRO A 108 6.62 0.92 -15.99
CA PRO A 108 6.99 -0.39 -15.45
C PRO A 108 6.03 -0.80 -14.33
N LEU A 109 5.67 -2.08 -14.32
CA LEU A 109 4.87 -2.72 -13.27
C LEU A 109 5.65 -3.89 -12.68
N ASN A 110 5.38 -4.21 -11.42
CA ASN A 110 5.96 -5.35 -10.73
C ASN A 110 5.09 -6.59 -10.96
N PHE A 111 5.73 -7.74 -11.20
CA PHE A 111 5.05 -9.01 -11.44
C PHE A 111 5.49 -10.05 -10.40
N LEU A 112 4.51 -10.81 -9.89
CA LEU A 112 4.69 -11.88 -8.90
C LEU A 112 4.25 -13.22 -9.52
N PRO A 113 5.19 -13.97 -10.12
CA PRO A 113 4.90 -15.26 -10.73
C PRO A 113 4.73 -16.38 -9.69
N LEU A 114 3.57 -17.06 -9.70
CA LEU A 114 3.19 -18.08 -8.70
C LEU A 114 4.06 -19.34 -8.75
N ASP A 115 4.56 -19.71 -9.93
CA ASP A 115 5.41 -20.90 -10.14
C ASP A 115 6.82 -20.76 -9.55
N THR A 116 7.33 -19.53 -9.47
CA THR A 116 8.73 -19.22 -9.16
C THR A 116 8.91 -18.38 -7.90
N ILE A 117 7.82 -17.81 -7.36
CA ILE A 117 7.88 -17.03 -6.12
C ILE A 117 8.41 -17.88 -4.96
N LYS A 118 9.43 -17.33 -4.29
CA LYS A 118 10.03 -17.94 -3.10
C LYS A 118 9.43 -17.30 -1.86
N ALA A 119 8.50 -18.01 -1.25
CA ALA A 119 7.88 -17.62 0.01
C ALA A 119 7.87 -18.79 0.98
N SER A 120 8.21 -18.51 2.23
CA SER A 120 8.04 -19.44 3.34
C SER A 120 6.70 -19.19 4.00
N ALA A 121 6.07 -20.25 4.50
CA ALA A 121 4.90 -20.08 5.36
C ALA A 121 5.28 -19.22 6.58
N PRO A 122 4.39 -18.32 7.03
CA PRO A 122 4.68 -17.50 8.19
C PRO A 122 4.94 -18.33 9.43
N GLU A 123 5.71 -17.77 10.34
CA GLU A 123 6.17 -18.49 11.51
C GLU A 123 5.06 -18.63 12.56
N GLU A 124 4.63 -19.87 12.82
CA GLU A 124 3.50 -20.18 13.71
C GLU A 124 3.67 -19.59 15.12
N ARG A 125 4.92 -19.46 15.61
CA ARG A 125 5.20 -18.90 16.93
C ARG A 125 4.72 -17.46 17.09
N LEU A 126 4.61 -16.71 15.98
CA LEU A 126 4.17 -15.32 15.99
C LEU A 126 2.69 -15.20 16.38
N ARG A 127 1.88 -16.23 16.10
CA ARG A 127 0.47 -16.29 16.54
C ARG A 127 0.33 -16.50 18.05
N MET A 128 1.37 -17.00 18.72
CA MET A 128 1.36 -17.21 20.16
C MET A 128 1.71 -15.95 20.96
N ILE A 129 2.13 -14.86 20.28
CA ILE A 129 2.49 -13.61 20.95
C ILE A 129 1.23 -12.93 21.49
N PRO A 130 1.10 -12.73 22.82
CA PRO A 130 -0.08 -12.12 23.39
C PRO A 130 -0.28 -10.69 22.88
N GLY A 131 -1.49 -10.39 22.39
CA GLY A 131 -1.85 -9.06 21.89
C GLY A 131 -1.32 -8.71 20.50
N ALA A 132 -0.65 -9.65 19.82
CA ALA A 132 -0.27 -9.52 18.42
C ALA A 132 -1.14 -10.43 17.54
N LYS A 133 -1.33 -10.02 16.28
CA LYS A 133 -1.98 -10.84 15.25
C LYS A 133 -1.10 -10.89 14.02
N LEU A 134 -0.93 -12.07 13.44
CA LEU A 134 -0.20 -12.22 12.19
C LEU A 134 -0.97 -11.54 11.04
N ALA A 135 -0.28 -10.79 10.19
CA ALA A 135 -0.89 -10.05 9.10
C ALA A 135 -1.67 -10.94 8.11
N LEU A 136 -1.13 -12.14 7.82
CA LEU A 136 -1.80 -13.13 6.98
C LEU A 136 -3.18 -13.51 7.52
N ASP A 137 -3.35 -13.56 8.85
CA ASP A 137 -4.61 -13.95 9.47
C ASP A 137 -5.65 -12.83 9.42
N LEU A 138 -5.26 -11.60 9.09
CA LEU A 138 -6.12 -10.42 9.01
C LEU A 138 -6.74 -10.22 7.62
N ILE A 139 -6.31 -11.03 6.63
CA ILE A 139 -6.78 -10.96 5.25
C ILE A 139 -7.47 -12.26 4.82
N ASP A 140 -8.43 -12.12 3.92
CA ASP A 140 -9.09 -13.19 3.18
C ASP A 140 -8.58 -13.19 1.74
N PHE A 141 -8.29 -14.37 1.19
CA PHE A 141 -7.77 -14.56 -0.17
C PHE A 141 -8.09 -15.97 -0.69
N ASP A 142 -7.95 -16.19 -2.01
CA ASP A 142 -8.08 -17.51 -2.63
C ASP A 142 -6.85 -18.36 -2.33
N LYS A 143 -7.03 -19.64 -1.99
CA LYS A 143 -5.93 -20.59 -1.73
C LYS A 143 -4.90 -20.65 -2.86
N ARG A 144 -5.29 -20.38 -4.11
CA ARG A 144 -4.38 -20.31 -5.26
C ARG A 144 -3.32 -19.21 -5.12
N ASP A 145 -3.62 -18.15 -4.37
CA ASP A 145 -2.76 -16.99 -4.15
C ASP A 145 -1.95 -17.08 -2.84
N GLU A 146 -2.06 -18.20 -2.10
CA GLU A 146 -1.47 -18.38 -0.78
C GLU A 146 0.02 -18.06 -0.72
N LYS A 147 0.82 -18.57 -1.67
CA LYS A 147 2.27 -18.30 -1.73
C LYS A 147 2.57 -16.82 -1.92
N VAL A 148 1.77 -16.11 -2.72
CA VAL A 148 1.92 -14.67 -2.91
C VAL A 148 1.55 -13.93 -1.65
N MET A 149 0.47 -14.34 -0.97
CA MET A 149 0.07 -13.74 0.29
C MET A 149 1.16 -13.88 1.35
N TRP A 150 1.79 -15.06 1.45
CA TRP A 150 2.96 -15.25 2.31
C TRP A 150 4.12 -14.31 1.94
N PHE A 151 4.39 -14.13 0.65
CA PHE A 151 5.45 -13.23 0.20
C PHE A 151 5.18 -11.77 0.57
N VAL A 152 3.97 -11.28 0.32
CA VAL A 152 3.63 -9.86 0.51
C VAL A 152 3.38 -9.49 1.97
N THR A 153 2.83 -10.40 2.79
CA THR A 153 2.65 -10.16 4.22
C THR A 153 3.91 -10.46 5.01
N GLY A 154 4.71 -11.44 4.55
CA GLY A 154 5.82 -12.00 5.31
C GLY A 154 5.38 -12.46 6.71
N ASP A 155 6.31 -12.32 7.65
CA ASP A 155 6.10 -12.57 9.08
C ASP A 155 5.53 -11.34 9.83
N ALA A 156 4.98 -10.35 9.13
CA ALA A 156 4.53 -9.12 9.77
C ALA A 156 3.42 -9.37 10.81
N ILE A 157 3.53 -8.70 11.97
CA ILE A 157 2.53 -8.75 13.03
C ILE A 157 1.90 -7.38 13.27
N VAL A 158 0.63 -7.38 13.64
CA VAL A 158 -0.14 -6.21 14.00
C VAL A 158 -0.41 -6.18 15.49
N VAL A 159 -0.20 -5.04 16.12
CA VAL A 159 -0.44 -4.79 17.55
C VAL A 159 -1.29 -3.54 17.76
N ASN A 160 -1.85 -3.38 18.96
CA ASN A 160 -2.82 -2.31 19.22
C ASN A 160 -2.20 -0.90 19.22
N ASN A 161 -1.01 -0.74 19.81
CA ASN A 161 -0.40 0.57 20.02
C ASN A 161 1.13 0.50 20.02
N LEU A 162 1.77 1.68 19.93
CA LEU A 162 3.22 1.82 19.88
C LEU A 162 3.94 1.31 21.13
N GLY A 163 3.30 1.37 22.30
CA GLY A 163 3.84 0.82 23.54
C GLY A 163 4.00 -0.69 23.45
N ASP A 164 2.98 -1.39 22.95
CA ASP A 164 3.01 -2.83 22.70
C ASP A 164 4.09 -3.19 21.67
N ALA A 165 4.16 -2.41 20.58
CA ALA A 165 5.16 -2.60 19.54
C ALA A 165 6.59 -2.50 20.08
N LYS A 166 6.89 -1.46 20.88
CA LYS A 166 8.20 -1.26 21.49
C LYS A 166 8.56 -2.38 22.48
N ARG A 167 7.61 -2.85 23.28
CA ARG A 167 7.87 -3.95 24.23
C ARG A 167 8.26 -5.24 23.51
N LEU A 168 7.65 -5.51 22.35
CA LEU A 168 8.00 -6.69 21.55
C LEU A 168 9.33 -6.50 20.81
N ALA A 169 9.54 -5.34 20.18
CA ALA A 169 10.74 -5.06 19.40
C ALA A 169 12.03 -5.00 20.25
N PHE A 170 11.92 -4.52 21.49
CA PHE A 170 13.07 -4.30 22.39
C PHE A 170 13.04 -5.20 23.64
N GLY A 171 12.19 -6.23 23.65
CA GLY A 171 12.10 -7.19 24.75
C GLY A 171 13.29 -8.15 24.81
N ALA A 172 13.26 -9.07 25.78
CA ALA A 172 14.34 -10.04 26.00
C ALA A 172 14.52 -11.05 24.84
N SER A 173 13.44 -11.31 24.08
CA SER A 173 13.46 -12.18 22.90
C SER A 173 12.58 -11.57 21.82
N PRO A 174 13.11 -10.59 21.05
CA PRO A 174 12.32 -9.89 20.05
C PRO A 174 12.12 -10.77 18.82
N PRO A 175 10.90 -10.80 18.24
CA PRO A 175 10.67 -11.50 16.99
C PRO A 175 11.39 -10.78 15.84
N ARG A 176 11.93 -11.54 14.88
CA ARG A 176 12.57 -10.98 13.69
C ARG A 176 11.55 -10.73 12.59
N CYS A 177 10.61 -9.82 12.84
CA CYS A 177 9.55 -9.48 11.90
C CYS A 177 9.19 -7.99 11.96
N LYS A 178 8.50 -7.51 10.93
CA LYS A 178 7.93 -6.16 10.90
C LYS A 178 6.80 -6.08 11.94
N ILE A 179 6.81 -5.07 12.80
CA ILE A 179 5.74 -4.84 13.79
C ILE A 179 4.99 -3.58 13.39
N VAL A 180 3.69 -3.69 13.16
CA VAL A 180 2.83 -2.58 12.73
C VAL A 180 1.72 -2.36 13.75
N THR A 181 1.43 -1.11 14.06
CA THR A 181 0.34 -0.76 14.96
C THR A 181 -0.96 -0.49 14.20
N LEU A 182 -2.12 -0.50 14.89
CA LEU A 182 -3.41 -0.17 14.26
C LEU A 182 -3.45 1.25 13.67
N ASP A 183 -2.66 2.18 14.21
CA ASP A 183 -2.46 3.54 13.71
C ASP A 183 -1.34 3.67 12.66
N ALA A 184 -0.92 2.56 12.04
CA ALA A 184 0.08 2.51 10.96
C ALA A 184 1.52 2.90 11.33
N SER A 185 1.86 2.97 12.62
CA SER A 185 3.27 3.09 13.01
C SER A 185 4.00 1.76 12.79
N VAL A 186 5.24 1.83 12.30
CA VAL A 186 6.09 0.67 11.99
C VAL A 186 7.33 0.68 12.87
N ILE A 187 7.69 -0.50 13.41
CA ILE A 187 8.95 -0.77 14.11
C ILE A 187 9.65 -1.97 13.47
#